data_AF-A0A3N5VUZ2-F1
#
_entry.id   AF-A0A3N5VUZ2-F1
#
_cell.length_a   1.000
_cell.length_b   1.000
_cell.length_c   1.000
_cell.angle_alpha   90.00
_cell.angle_beta   90.00
_cell.angle_gamma   90.00
#
_symmetry.space_group_name_H-M   'P 1'
#
loop_
_entity.id
_entity.type
_entity.pdbx_description
1 polymer ?
#
loop_
_entity_poly.entity_id
_entity_poly.type
_entity_poly.pdbx_seq_one_letter_code
_entity_poly.pdbx_strand_id
1 'polypeptide(L)'
;MYRPASLMPGRFLLLAVLCIACPTFGQTFSRDLRVDVTMNQVGFMPEASKRCVIRNHTSDSFEVIRTTDQNVAFSGPLVESKGDFGTFYVGDFSPVKDAGTYHIRAGQSRSYPFRIGPGVYEDAIGMIVGYFSLQRCGPSETGYLAPCHCDDAVRLDNGKRQNTIGGWHDASDLRKWVGATIHGMIGLAQVYELTTSEPMRRRIMDELRWGNRYFLNMQEPAGYVMSHVGGDALRHGDGNRWTDNTVGPEDGEPTTIDPTPGGSRSKITIVGNKDDRVIQTKPLDRLGQYKFIIAEAMMARLAKGSDPAYSARCLDAAKRCYDWCTKDRPENSTERLGGAMAAAIELYKNTAAEKYKSDAIDCASRLIQLQVTDALDPKDAVRGFYRAGANNSEPYRDIYHGCWHLFGLCDPVELFPDHPDAKRWRNAIRLYTHDYLAA
;
A
#
# COMPACT_ATOMS: atom_id res chain seq x y z
N MET A 1 -69.36 -16.21 13.51
CA MET A 1 -69.58 -14.88 14.12
C MET A 1 -68.23 -14.37 14.61
N TYR A 2 -67.46 -13.70 13.76
CA TYR A 2 -66.23 -13.00 14.12
C TYR A 2 -66.09 -11.81 13.16
N ARG A 3 -66.12 -10.60 13.72
CA ARG A 3 -66.02 -9.33 13.00
C ARG A 3 -64.57 -9.10 12.52
N PRO A 4 -64.35 -8.47 11.35
CA PRO A 4 -63.03 -7.97 10.98
C PRO A 4 -62.77 -6.63 11.70
N ALA A 5 -61.54 -6.47 12.20
CA ALA A 5 -61.06 -5.26 12.85
C ALA A 5 -60.75 -4.15 11.83
N SER A 6 -61.09 -2.94 12.20
CA SER A 6 -60.92 -1.68 11.48
C SER A 6 -59.45 -1.29 11.27
N LEU A 7 -59.07 -0.96 10.04
CA LEU A 7 -57.83 -0.22 9.73
C LEU A 7 -57.98 1.25 10.16
N MET A 8 -57.05 1.74 10.97
CA MET A 8 -56.83 3.18 11.18
C MET A 8 -56.04 3.78 10.02
N PRO A 9 -56.31 5.05 9.62
CA PRO A 9 -55.53 5.72 8.59
C PRO A 9 -54.22 6.26 9.18
N GLY A 10 -53.11 5.64 8.80
CA GLY A 10 -51.77 6.18 9.03
C GLY A 10 -51.54 7.44 8.19
N ARG A 11 -51.27 8.57 8.84
CA ARG A 11 -50.86 9.81 8.19
C ARG A 11 -49.49 9.60 7.53
N PHE A 12 -49.45 9.51 6.20
CA PHE A 12 -48.20 9.62 5.43
C PHE A 12 -47.77 11.10 5.42
N LEU A 13 -46.73 11.42 6.19
CA LEU A 13 -46.04 12.70 6.09
C LEU A 13 -45.11 12.63 4.88
N LEU A 14 -45.55 13.18 3.75
CA LEU A 14 -44.71 13.32 2.55
C LEU A 14 -43.68 14.43 2.83
N LEU A 15 -42.45 14.04 3.19
CA LEU A 15 -41.34 14.98 3.32
C LEU A 15 -40.89 15.39 1.92
N ALA A 16 -41.44 16.47 1.39
CA ALA A 16 -40.96 17.09 0.15
C ALA A 16 -39.59 17.73 0.45
N VAL A 17 -38.52 17.01 0.15
CA VAL A 17 -37.17 17.58 0.09
C VAL A 17 -37.16 18.54 -1.11
N LEU A 18 -37.39 19.83 -0.85
CA LEU A 18 -37.01 20.87 -1.81
C LEU A 18 -35.49 20.85 -1.90
N CYS A 19 -34.97 20.11 -2.88
CA CYS A 19 -33.64 20.35 -3.41
C CYS A 19 -33.64 21.77 -3.99
N ILE A 20 -33.26 22.76 -3.18
CA ILE A 20 -32.75 24.02 -3.70
C ILE A 20 -31.43 23.65 -4.39
N ALA A 21 -31.54 23.18 -5.63
CA ALA A 21 -30.41 23.09 -6.52
C ALA A 21 -29.98 24.54 -6.77
N CYS A 22 -29.02 25.02 -5.98
CA CYS A 22 -28.23 26.17 -6.38
C CYS A 22 -27.58 25.74 -7.71
N PRO A 23 -27.96 26.33 -8.85
CA PRO A 23 -27.36 25.92 -10.09
C PRO A 23 -25.97 26.55 -10.07
N THR A 24 -24.98 25.82 -9.58
CA THR A 24 -23.61 26.06 -10.02
C THR A 24 -23.59 25.68 -11.49
N PHE A 25 -24.02 26.60 -12.35
CA PHE A 25 -23.80 26.53 -13.78
C PHE A 25 -22.28 26.52 -13.98
N GLY A 26 -21.68 25.33 -13.92
CA GLY A 26 -20.36 25.13 -14.47
C GLY A 26 -20.46 25.51 -15.94
N GLN A 27 -19.70 26.53 -16.36
CA GLN A 27 -19.72 26.93 -17.76
C GLN A 27 -19.29 25.76 -18.65
N THR A 28 -19.95 25.61 -19.79
CA THR A 28 -19.60 24.59 -20.78
C THR A 28 -18.23 24.91 -21.38
N PHE A 29 -17.30 23.96 -21.27
CA PHE A 29 -16.00 24.07 -21.94
C PHE A 29 -16.18 24.13 -23.45
N SER A 30 -15.40 24.99 -24.13
CA SER A 30 -15.33 24.95 -25.60
C SER A 30 -14.94 23.53 -26.03
N ARG A 31 -15.75 22.98 -26.93
CA ARG A 31 -15.51 21.68 -27.57
C ARG A 31 -14.45 21.76 -28.67
N ASP A 32 -13.99 22.96 -29.01
CA ASP A 32 -13.06 23.21 -30.10
C ASP A 32 -11.59 22.98 -29.68
N LEU A 33 -11.33 22.95 -28.37
CA LEU A 33 -10.00 22.69 -27.83
C LEU A 33 -9.74 21.18 -27.68
N ARG A 34 -8.55 20.74 -28.11
CA ARG A 34 -8.06 19.36 -27.94
C ARG A 34 -7.74 19.10 -26.48
N VAL A 35 -8.11 17.92 -25.97
CA VAL A 35 -7.84 17.52 -24.58
C VAL A 35 -6.57 16.67 -24.52
N ASP A 36 -5.41 17.33 -24.59
CA ASP A 36 -4.08 16.71 -24.70
C ASP A 36 -3.01 17.38 -23.80
N VAL A 37 -3.42 18.28 -22.89
CA VAL A 37 -2.56 18.73 -21.78
C VAL A 37 -2.65 17.72 -20.64
N THR A 38 -1.53 17.07 -20.33
CA THR A 38 -1.43 16.04 -19.29
C THR A 38 -0.93 16.60 -17.97
N MET A 39 -1.47 16.09 -16.86
CA MET A 39 -1.23 16.57 -15.50
C MET A 39 -1.91 15.60 -14.50
N ASN A 40 -1.74 15.83 -13.19
CA ASN A 40 -2.42 15.05 -12.15
C ASN A 40 -3.94 15.27 -12.21
N GLN A 41 -4.67 14.25 -12.68
CA GLN A 41 -6.13 14.29 -12.86
C GLN A 41 -6.92 14.35 -11.55
N VAL A 42 -6.32 13.95 -10.42
CA VAL A 42 -6.95 14.10 -9.10
C VAL A 42 -6.87 15.56 -8.65
N GLY A 43 -5.69 16.16 -8.81
CA GLY A 43 -5.42 17.56 -8.50
C GLY A 43 -4.15 17.76 -7.68
N PHE A 44 -4.05 18.90 -6.99
CA PHE A 44 -2.83 19.31 -6.26
C PHE A 44 -3.15 19.89 -4.89
N MET A 45 -2.27 19.66 -3.91
CA MET A 45 -2.29 20.43 -2.66
C MET A 45 -1.80 21.86 -2.92
N PRO A 46 -2.23 22.87 -2.12
CA PRO A 46 -1.87 24.28 -2.34
C PRO A 46 -0.37 24.53 -2.45
N GLU A 47 0.44 23.89 -1.60
CA GLU A 47 1.89 24.10 -1.54
C GLU A 47 2.70 23.09 -2.37
N ALA A 48 2.04 22.13 -3.04
CA ALA A 48 2.73 21.14 -3.85
C ALA A 48 3.34 21.77 -5.12
N SER A 49 4.40 21.14 -5.64
CA SER A 49 4.83 21.40 -7.01
C SER A 49 3.74 20.97 -7.99
N LYS A 50 3.48 21.78 -9.01
CA LYS A 50 2.40 21.56 -9.98
C LYS A 50 2.92 21.79 -11.38
N ARG A 51 2.84 20.76 -12.21
CA ARG A 51 3.35 20.77 -13.58
C ARG A 51 2.31 20.23 -14.55
N CYS A 52 2.30 20.77 -15.75
CA CYS A 52 1.59 20.21 -16.90
C CYS A 52 2.56 19.88 -18.02
N VAL A 53 2.21 18.88 -18.82
CA VAL A 53 3.06 18.38 -19.91
C VAL A 53 2.25 18.28 -21.19
N ILE A 54 2.83 18.77 -22.29
CA ILE A 54 2.27 18.70 -23.65
C ILE A 54 3.36 18.24 -24.64
N ARG A 55 3.05 17.33 -25.57
CA ARG A 55 4.00 16.84 -26.57
C ARG A 55 4.06 17.72 -27.82
N ASN A 56 2.90 18.18 -28.29
CA ASN A 56 2.75 18.97 -29.53
C ASN A 56 1.96 20.24 -29.21
N HIS A 57 2.64 21.37 -29.05
CA HIS A 57 1.98 22.65 -28.81
C HIS A 57 2.12 23.60 -30.00
N THR A 58 1.21 24.56 -30.10
CA THR A 58 1.29 25.69 -31.04
C THR A 58 1.51 27.02 -30.33
N SER A 59 1.88 26.99 -29.05
CA SER A 59 1.96 28.19 -28.20
C SER A 59 3.09 28.05 -27.19
N ASP A 60 3.88 29.09 -27.00
CA ASP A 60 5.02 29.11 -26.08
C ASP A 60 4.63 29.30 -24.60
N SER A 61 3.32 29.36 -24.32
CA SER A 61 2.79 29.65 -22.99
C SER A 61 1.53 28.85 -22.68
N PHE A 62 1.19 28.80 -21.40
CA PHE A 62 -0.05 28.22 -20.91
C PHE A 62 -0.71 29.13 -19.90
N GLU A 63 -2.01 28.92 -19.70
CA GLU A 63 -2.85 29.63 -18.74
C GLU A 63 -3.53 28.63 -17.80
N VAL A 64 -3.58 28.96 -16.52
CA VAL A 64 -4.41 28.27 -15.52
C VAL A 64 -5.68 29.10 -15.33
N ILE A 65 -6.82 28.53 -15.72
CA ILE A 65 -8.09 29.24 -15.79
C ILE A 65 -9.05 28.67 -14.77
N ARG A 66 -9.58 29.53 -13.89
CA ARG A 66 -10.57 29.13 -12.89
C ARG A 66 -11.90 28.85 -13.57
N THR A 67 -12.49 27.69 -13.27
CA THR A 67 -13.71 27.23 -13.96
C THR A 67 -14.98 27.98 -13.57
N THR A 68 -15.00 28.62 -12.41
CA THR A 68 -16.18 29.31 -11.87
C THR A 68 -16.46 30.65 -12.55
N ASP A 69 -15.42 31.38 -12.94
CA ASP A 69 -15.50 32.75 -13.49
C ASP A 69 -14.72 32.91 -14.81
N GLN A 70 -14.04 31.85 -15.27
CA GLN A 70 -13.14 31.84 -16.43
C GLN A 70 -11.97 32.84 -16.33
N ASN A 71 -11.66 33.32 -15.12
CA ASN A 71 -10.53 34.21 -14.92
C ASN A 71 -9.22 33.42 -15.03
N VAL A 72 -8.24 34.01 -15.71
CA VAL A 72 -6.87 33.50 -15.75
C VAL A 72 -6.23 33.76 -14.39
N ALA A 73 -6.04 32.69 -13.62
CA ALA A 73 -5.38 32.75 -12.31
C ALA A 73 -3.86 32.84 -12.44
N PHE A 74 -3.30 32.33 -13.54
CA PHE A 74 -1.86 32.34 -13.80
C PHE A 74 -1.58 32.13 -15.29
N SER A 75 -0.49 32.72 -15.77
CA SER A 75 0.09 32.42 -17.08
C SER A 75 1.58 32.16 -16.91
N GLY A 76 2.11 31.17 -17.62
CA GLY A 76 3.52 30.80 -17.54
C GLY A 76 4.09 30.29 -18.87
N PRO A 77 5.42 30.24 -19.00
CA PRO A 77 6.07 29.70 -20.18
C PRO A 77 5.93 28.18 -20.24
N LEU A 78 5.94 27.64 -21.45
CA LEU A 78 6.13 26.23 -21.71
C LEU A 78 7.61 26.00 -22.04
N VAL A 79 8.30 25.24 -21.19
CA VAL A 79 9.74 24.99 -21.30
C VAL A 79 9.97 23.65 -21.98
N GLU A 80 10.78 23.64 -23.05
CA GLU A 80 11.18 22.41 -23.74
C GLU A 80 11.91 21.47 -22.77
N SER A 81 11.49 20.20 -22.75
CA SER A 81 12.08 19.12 -21.98
C SER A 81 12.24 17.91 -22.90
N LYS A 82 13.50 17.51 -23.12
CA LYS A 82 13.85 16.35 -23.95
C LYS A 82 13.97 15.13 -23.05
N GLY A 83 13.34 14.03 -23.44
CA GLY A 83 13.47 12.75 -22.75
C GLY A 83 13.43 11.57 -23.72
N ASP A 84 13.53 10.36 -23.18
CA ASP A 84 13.61 9.11 -23.97
C ASP A 84 12.36 8.87 -24.85
N PHE A 85 11.23 9.48 -24.48
CA PHE A 85 9.98 9.41 -25.22
C PHE A 85 9.77 10.61 -26.15
N GLY A 86 10.82 11.36 -26.47
CA GLY A 86 10.79 12.52 -27.35
C GLY A 86 10.72 13.86 -26.61
N THR A 87 10.49 14.93 -27.37
CA THR A 87 10.36 16.29 -26.83
C THR A 87 8.97 16.51 -26.24
N PHE A 88 8.95 17.07 -25.04
CA PHE A 88 7.75 17.57 -24.38
C PHE A 88 7.97 19.03 -23.97
N TYR A 89 6.89 19.71 -23.62
CA TYR A 89 6.93 21.04 -23.05
C TYR A 89 6.26 21.03 -21.69
N VAL A 90 6.93 21.59 -20.71
CA VAL A 90 6.53 21.56 -19.31
C VAL A 90 6.18 22.97 -18.85
N GLY A 91 4.99 23.12 -18.29
CA GLY A 91 4.55 24.34 -17.62
C GLY A 91 4.55 24.14 -16.11
N ASP A 92 5.16 25.06 -15.36
CA ASP A 92 5.13 25.07 -13.90
C ASP A 92 4.12 26.11 -13.40
N PHE A 93 3.10 25.65 -12.68
CA PHE A 93 2.07 26.49 -12.07
C PHE A 93 2.01 26.30 -10.55
N SER A 94 3.13 25.89 -9.95
CA SER A 94 3.30 25.84 -8.50
C SER A 94 2.89 27.13 -7.78
N PRO A 95 3.07 28.35 -8.36
CA PRO A 95 2.58 29.59 -7.77
C PRO A 95 1.07 29.67 -7.53
N VAL A 96 0.24 28.87 -8.21
CA VAL A 96 -1.22 28.84 -7.98
C VAL A 96 -1.50 28.02 -6.72
N LYS A 97 -1.95 28.70 -5.67
CA LYS A 97 -2.21 28.09 -4.35
C LYS A 97 -3.67 28.12 -3.94
N ASP A 98 -4.44 29.05 -4.49
CA ASP A 98 -5.84 29.26 -4.13
C ASP A 98 -6.67 28.00 -4.40
N ALA A 99 -7.43 27.59 -3.38
CA ALA A 99 -8.32 26.46 -3.51
C ALA A 99 -9.39 26.74 -4.57
N GLY A 100 -9.66 25.76 -5.42
CA GLY A 100 -10.64 25.91 -6.49
C GLY A 100 -10.54 24.82 -7.55
N THR A 101 -11.39 24.94 -8.57
CA THR A 101 -11.37 24.06 -9.75
C THR A 101 -10.88 24.85 -10.95
N TYR A 102 -9.86 24.32 -11.61
CA TYR A 102 -9.14 24.96 -12.70
C TYR A 102 -9.08 24.06 -13.92
N HIS A 103 -8.73 24.62 -15.07
CA HIS A 103 -8.24 23.88 -16.22
C HIS A 103 -7.05 24.62 -16.83
N ILE A 104 -6.19 23.90 -17.55
CA ILE A 104 -5.05 24.50 -18.26
C ILE A 104 -5.42 24.66 -19.74
N ARG A 105 -5.01 25.78 -20.33
CA ARG A 105 -5.10 26.05 -21.78
C ARG A 105 -3.71 26.41 -22.33
N ALA A 106 -3.36 25.88 -23.49
CA ALA A 106 -2.15 26.19 -24.23
C ALA A 106 -2.46 26.18 -25.74
N GLY A 107 -2.67 27.36 -26.33
CA GLY A 107 -3.13 27.47 -27.72
C GLY A 107 -4.47 26.73 -27.95
N GLN A 108 -4.49 25.74 -28.85
CA GLN A 108 -5.66 24.90 -29.15
C GLN A 108 -5.78 23.65 -28.28
N SER A 109 -4.96 23.56 -27.22
CA SER A 109 -4.88 22.41 -26.31
C SER A 109 -5.36 22.79 -24.92
N ARG A 110 -5.98 21.84 -24.21
CA ARG A 110 -6.44 22.01 -22.83
C ARG A 110 -6.31 20.74 -21.98
N SER A 111 -6.40 20.90 -20.67
CA SER A 111 -6.52 19.78 -19.72
C SER A 111 -7.99 19.46 -19.43
N TYR A 112 -8.22 18.32 -18.76
CA TYR A 112 -9.44 18.14 -17.96
C TYR A 112 -9.45 19.12 -16.77
N PRO A 113 -10.63 19.45 -16.21
CA PRO A 113 -10.72 20.19 -14.96
C PRO A 113 -10.06 19.43 -13.82
N PHE A 114 -9.45 20.16 -12.89
CA PHE A 114 -8.77 19.61 -11.73
C PHE A 114 -8.93 20.50 -10.51
N ARG A 115 -8.70 19.95 -9.32
CA ARG A 115 -8.83 20.67 -8.04
C ARG A 115 -7.46 21.08 -7.50
N ILE A 116 -7.40 22.26 -6.90
CA ILE A 116 -6.34 22.64 -5.96
C ILE A 116 -7.00 22.76 -4.59
N GLY A 117 -6.47 22.10 -3.57
CA GLY A 117 -7.01 22.17 -2.21
C GLY A 117 -6.40 21.20 -1.21
N PRO A 118 -6.55 21.45 0.11
CA PRO A 118 -5.88 20.69 1.15
C PRO A 118 -6.33 19.22 1.25
N GLY A 119 -7.57 18.90 0.85
CA GLY A 119 -8.13 17.53 0.88
C GLY A 119 -8.24 16.86 -0.50
N VAL A 120 -7.44 17.27 -1.49
CA VAL A 120 -7.62 16.84 -2.89
C VAL A 120 -7.51 15.33 -3.10
N TYR A 121 -6.79 14.63 -2.22
CA TYR A 121 -6.58 13.18 -2.30
C TYR A 121 -7.54 12.36 -1.43
N GLU A 122 -8.43 12.98 -0.65
CA GLU A 122 -9.29 12.26 0.30
C GLU A 122 -10.21 11.25 -0.39
N ASP A 123 -10.80 11.62 -1.54
CA ASP A 123 -11.66 10.72 -2.31
C ASP A 123 -10.87 9.51 -2.85
N ALA A 124 -9.65 9.74 -3.35
CA ALA A 124 -8.77 8.68 -3.84
C ALA A 124 -8.35 7.73 -2.72
N ILE A 125 -7.97 8.26 -1.56
CA ILE A 125 -7.65 7.46 -0.36
C ILE A 125 -8.88 6.66 0.09
N GLY A 126 -10.07 7.29 0.09
CA GLY A 126 -11.33 6.63 0.44
C GLY A 126 -11.69 5.46 -0.48
N MET A 127 -11.42 5.59 -1.78
CA MET A 127 -11.56 4.51 -2.76
C MET A 127 -10.56 3.37 -2.50
N ILE A 128 -9.29 3.68 -2.24
CA ILE A 128 -8.26 2.69 -1.92
C ILE A 128 -8.59 1.92 -0.63
N VAL A 129 -9.01 2.62 0.43
CA VAL A 129 -9.48 1.96 1.67
C VAL A 129 -10.71 1.08 1.40
N GLY A 130 -11.64 1.56 0.56
CA GLY A 130 -12.81 0.79 0.14
C GLY A 130 -12.48 -0.48 -0.64
N TYR A 131 -11.42 -0.45 -1.45
CA TYR A 131 -10.98 -1.59 -2.26
C TYR A 131 -10.66 -2.83 -1.41
N PHE A 132 -10.07 -2.68 -0.23
CA PHE A 132 -9.76 -3.82 0.65
C PHE A 132 -11.01 -4.62 1.03
N SER A 133 -12.14 -3.95 1.30
CA SER A 133 -13.41 -4.63 1.60
C SER A 133 -13.94 -5.49 0.43
N LEU A 134 -13.57 -5.13 -0.81
CA LEU A 134 -13.94 -5.84 -2.03
C LEU A 134 -13.01 -7.01 -2.34
N GLN A 135 -11.82 -7.04 -1.73
CA GLN A 135 -10.81 -8.10 -1.89
C GLN A 135 -10.81 -9.13 -0.75
N ARG A 136 -11.74 -9.02 0.21
CA ARG A 136 -11.78 -9.91 1.38
C ARG A 136 -11.92 -11.38 0.96
N CYS A 137 -11.04 -12.22 1.50
CA CYS A 137 -11.12 -13.68 1.36
C CYS A 137 -11.70 -14.30 2.64
N GLY A 138 -12.64 -15.24 2.53
CA GLY A 138 -13.30 -15.90 3.65
C GLY A 138 -14.83 -15.72 3.64
N PRO A 139 -15.51 -15.96 4.78
CA PRO A 139 -16.95 -15.80 4.94
C PRO A 139 -17.33 -14.33 5.12
N SER A 140 -16.87 -13.48 4.21
CA SER A 140 -17.22 -12.06 4.20
C SER A 140 -18.61 -11.87 3.58
N GLU A 141 -19.32 -10.83 3.99
CA GLU A 141 -20.54 -10.37 3.32
C GLU A 141 -20.23 -9.36 2.21
N THR A 142 -18.99 -8.88 2.15
CA THR A 142 -18.47 -7.98 1.13
C THR A 142 -17.33 -8.64 0.37
N GLY A 143 -17.21 -8.38 -0.92
CA GLY A 143 -16.17 -8.97 -1.75
C GLY A 143 -16.70 -9.28 -3.14
N TYR A 144 -15.86 -9.22 -4.16
CA TYR A 144 -16.27 -9.42 -5.55
C TYR A 144 -17.05 -10.74 -5.77
N LEU A 145 -16.69 -11.82 -5.06
CA LEU A 145 -17.38 -13.10 -5.05
C LEU A 145 -17.39 -13.73 -3.65
N ALA A 146 -17.77 -12.93 -2.65
CA ALA A 146 -17.91 -13.38 -1.27
C ALA A 146 -19.26 -14.12 -1.04
N PRO A 147 -19.32 -15.16 -0.18
CA PRO A 147 -18.21 -15.75 0.56
C PRO A 147 -17.35 -16.67 -0.30
N CYS A 148 -16.07 -16.80 0.06
CA CYS A 148 -15.13 -17.64 -0.66
C CYS A 148 -14.04 -18.21 0.24
N HIS A 149 -13.45 -19.35 -0.13
CA HIS A 149 -12.38 -20.00 0.61
C HIS A 149 -12.66 -20.12 2.11
N CYS A 150 -13.93 -20.43 2.45
CA CYS A 150 -14.35 -20.69 3.84
C CYS A 150 -13.72 -21.99 4.40
N ASP A 151 -13.03 -22.71 3.52
CA ASP A 151 -12.35 -23.97 3.67
C ASP A 151 -10.81 -23.82 3.56
N ASP A 152 -10.24 -22.63 3.71
CA ASP A 152 -8.79 -22.49 3.90
C ASP A 152 -8.35 -22.99 5.29
N ALA A 153 -7.29 -23.78 5.44
CA ALA A 153 -6.47 -24.46 4.45
C ALA A 153 -5.80 -25.69 5.09
N VAL A 154 -5.06 -26.49 4.31
CA VAL A 154 -4.29 -27.65 4.81
C VAL A 154 -2.79 -27.39 4.71
N ARG A 155 -2.02 -27.81 5.71
CA ARG A 155 -0.57 -27.63 5.74
C ARG A 155 0.17 -28.61 4.83
N LEU A 156 1.17 -28.09 4.11
CA LEU A 156 2.02 -28.89 3.23
C LEU A 156 2.93 -29.89 3.96
N ASP A 157 3.36 -29.59 5.19
CA ASP A 157 4.38 -30.37 5.90
C ASP A 157 3.85 -31.63 6.58
N ASN A 158 2.57 -31.65 6.96
CA ASN A 158 2.00 -32.73 7.77
C ASN A 158 0.55 -33.09 7.40
N GLY A 159 -0.01 -32.48 6.36
CA GLY A 159 -1.38 -32.74 5.90
C GLY A 159 -2.48 -32.28 6.88
N LYS A 160 -2.12 -31.61 7.97
CA LYS A 160 -3.08 -31.18 8.99
C LYS A 160 -3.79 -29.91 8.62
N ARG A 161 -5.06 -29.84 8.99
CA ARG A 161 -5.86 -28.62 8.82
C ARG A 161 -5.35 -27.46 9.67
N GLN A 162 -5.32 -26.27 9.08
CA GLN A 162 -5.09 -25.01 9.80
C GLN A 162 -5.96 -23.90 9.25
N ASN A 163 -6.74 -23.29 10.13
CA ASN A 163 -7.63 -22.19 9.76
C ASN A 163 -6.83 -20.94 9.38
N THR A 164 -6.80 -20.62 8.10
CA THR A 164 -6.14 -19.41 7.56
C THR A 164 -7.15 -18.47 6.89
N ILE A 165 -8.43 -18.55 7.29
CA ILE A 165 -9.50 -17.68 6.80
C ILE A 165 -9.24 -16.21 7.17
N GLY A 166 -9.62 -15.31 6.28
CA GLY A 166 -9.37 -13.88 6.36
C GLY A 166 -8.31 -13.44 5.35
N GLY A 167 -7.80 -12.23 5.53
CA GLY A 167 -6.89 -11.62 4.56
C GLY A 167 -7.62 -11.16 3.30
N TRP A 168 -6.84 -10.88 2.28
CA TRP A 168 -7.31 -10.40 0.99
C TRP A 168 -6.73 -11.24 -0.15
N HIS A 169 -7.45 -11.32 -1.26
CA HIS A 169 -6.89 -11.78 -2.53
C HIS A 169 -5.79 -10.82 -2.98
N ASP A 170 -4.77 -11.36 -3.66
CA ASP A 170 -3.60 -10.58 -4.06
C ASP A 170 -3.89 -9.66 -5.26
N ALA A 171 -4.76 -10.13 -6.17
CA ALA A 171 -5.20 -9.38 -7.35
C ALA A 171 -6.54 -9.98 -7.86
N SER A 172 -6.76 -10.00 -9.18
CA SER A 172 -7.57 -11.07 -9.82
C SER A 172 -6.94 -12.48 -9.66
N ASP A 173 -5.96 -12.58 -8.76
CA ASP A 173 -5.34 -13.76 -8.21
C ASP A 173 -5.90 -14.00 -6.78
N LEU A 174 -6.67 -15.06 -6.64
CA LEU A 174 -7.34 -15.47 -5.40
C LEU A 174 -6.39 -16.08 -4.37
N ARG A 175 -5.12 -16.31 -4.74
CA ARG A 175 -4.08 -16.79 -3.82
C ARG A 175 -3.75 -15.71 -2.80
N LYS A 176 -3.34 -16.14 -1.61
CA LYS A 176 -2.98 -15.23 -0.52
C LYS A 176 -1.48 -15.28 -0.28
N TRP A 177 -0.74 -14.43 -0.96
CA TRP A 177 0.70 -14.27 -0.75
C TRP A 177 0.94 -13.38 0.46
N VAL A 178 1.53 -13.92 1.54
CA VAL A 178 1.75 -13.13 2.76
C VAL A 178 2.62 -11.91 2.44
N GLY A 179 3.74 -12.11 1.73
CA GLY A 179 4.69 -11.03 1.41
C GLY A 179 4.09 -9.90 0.57
N ALA A 180 3.03 -10.17 -0.19
CA ALA A 180 2.35 -9.18 -1.02
C ALA A 180 1.24 -8.47 -0.23
N THR A 181 0.31 -9.25 0.29
CA THR A 181 -0.90 -8.73 0.95
C THR A 181 -0.63 -8.02 2.28
N ILE A 182 0.50 -8.31 2.96
CA ILE A 182 0.88 -7.64 4.22
C ILE A 182 1.10 -6.12 4.06
N HIS A 183 1.40 -5.63 2.85
CA HIS A 183 1.49 -4.18 2.60
C HIS A 183 0.17 -3.48 2.88
N GLY A 184 -0.96 -4.17 2.69
CA GLY A 184 -2.28 -3.66 3.05
C GLY A 184 -2.38 -3.31 4.52
N MET A 185 -1.85 -4.16 5.40
CA MET A 185 -1.83 -3.89 6.85
C MET A 185 -1.04 -2.61 7.18
N ILE A 186 0.16 -2.48 6.60
CA ILE A 186 1.05 -1.34 6.87
C ILE A 186 0.44 -0.05 6.32
N GLY A 187 0.00 -0.05 5.06
CA GLY A 187 -0.60 1.13 4.43
C GLY A 187 -1.89 1.59 5.10
N LEU A 188 -2.79 0.66 5.42
CA LEU A 188 -4.02 0.97 6.16
C LEU A 188 -3.71 1.54 7.55
N ALA A 189 -2.77 0.94 8.29
CA ALA A 189 -2.36 1.43 9.60
C ALA A 189 -1.74 2.84 9.54
N GLN A 190 -0.93 3.14 8.51
CA GLN A 190 -0.40 4.50 8.30
C GLN A 190 -1.52 5.51 8.01
N VAL A 191 -2.48 5.17 7.15
CA VAL A 191 -3.63 6.05 6.88
C VAL A 191 -4.46 6.27 8.16
N TYR A 192 -4.61 5.25 9.01
CA TYR A 192 -5.29 5.38 10.30
C TYR A 192 -4.61 6.41 11.21
N GLU A 193 -3.28 6.36 11.31
CA GLU A 193 -2.48 7.30 12.13
C GLU A 193 -2.57 8.73 11.58
N LEU A 194 -2.55 8.89 10.25
CA LEU A 194 -2.52 10.20 9.59
C LEU A 194 -3.90 10.87 9.43
N THR A 195 -4.98 10.10 9.29
CA THR A 195 -6.31 10.65 9.08
C THR A 195 -6.91 11.17 10.38
N THR A 196 -7.64 12.29 10.31
CA THR A 196 -8.46 12.82 11.42
C THR A 196 -9.93 12.37 11.32
N SER A 197 -10.31 11.66 10.24
CA SER A 197 -11.67 11.21 10.01
C SER A 197 -11.99 9.96 10.83
N GLU A 198 -12.74 10.11 11.92
CA GLU A 198 -13.20 8.99 12.74
C GLU A 198 -14.02 7.92 11.99
N PRO A 199 -14.92 8.26 11.04
CA PRO A 199 -15.54 7.26 10.18
C PRO A 199 -14.53 6.45 9.34
N MET A 200 -13.48 7.10 8.83
CA MET A 200 -12.42 6.42 8.08
C MET A 200 -11.60 5.52 9.00
N ARG A 201 -11.24 5.98 10.21
CA ARG A 201 -10.55 5.17 11.23
C ARG A 201 -11.31 3.91 11.59
N ARG A 202 -12.63 3.99 11.79
CA ARG A 202 -13.47 2.81 12.06
C ARG A 202 -13.42 1.80 10.91
N ARG A 203 -13.64 2.25 9.67
CA ARG A 203 -13.56 1.41 8.47
C ARG A 203 -12.19 0.73 8.35
N ILE A 204 -11.12 1.49 8.57
CA ILE A 204 -9.75 0.98 8.51
C ILE A 204 -9.51 -0.07 9.61
N MET A 205 -9.93 0.20 10.84
CA MET A 205 -9.76 -0.76 11.95
C MET A 205 -10.51 -2.08 11.69
N ASP A 206 -11.70 -2.01 11.09
CA ASP A 206 -12.45 -3.20 10.69
C ASP A 206 -11.69 -4.01 9.63
N GLU A 207 -11.13 -3.35 8.61
CA GLU A 207 -10.29 -4.00 7.59
C GLU A 207 -9.00 -4.57 8.19
N LEU A 208 -8.31 -3.83 9.05
CA LEU A 208 -7.10 -4.28 9.71
C LEU A 208 -7.36 -5.54 10.54
N ARG A 209 -8.44 -5.58 11.32
CA ARG A 209 -8.83 -6.78 12.07
C ARG A 209 -9.18 -7.95 11.13
N TRP A 210 -9.86 -7.69 10.02
CA TRP A 210 -10.16 -8.72 9.02
C TRP A 210 -8.88 -9.33 8.43
N GLY A 211 -7.97 -8.47 7.97
CA GLY A 211 -6.71 -8.87 7.37
C GLY A 211 -5.83 -9.64 8.34
N ASN A 212 -5.68 -9.12 9.57
CA ASN A 212 -4.75 -9.66 10.54
C ASN A 212 -5.11 -11.05 11.07
N ARG A 213 -6.37 -11.49 10.92
CA ARG A 213 -6.76 -12.88 11.18
C ARG A 213 -5.91 -13.85 10.37
N TYR A 214 -5.67 -13.54 9.09
CA TYR A 214 -4.84 -14.37 8.22
C TYR A 214 -3.38 -14.37 8.68
N PHE A 215 -2.78 -13.19 8.86
CA PHE A 215 -1.37 -13.07 9.20
C PHE A 215 -1.00 -13.71 10.55
N LEU A 216 -1.80 -13.46 11.59
CA LEU A 216 -1.60 -14.12 12.89
C LEU A 216 -1.75 -15.64 12.83
N ASN A 217 -2.64 -16.14 11.95
CA ASN A 217 -2.82 -17.58 11.76
C ASN A 217 -1.77 -18.19 10.82
N MET A 218 -0.92 -17.38 10.18
CA MET A 218 0.21 -17.83 9.37
C MET A 218 1.52 -17.89 10.15
N GLN A 219 1.54 -17.45 11.41
CA GLN A 219 2.73 -17.50 12.26
C GLN A 219 2.90 -18.86 12.94
N GLU A 220 4.10 -19.44 12.82
CA GLU A 220 4.47 -20.68 13.48
C GLU A 220 4.90 -20.45 14.94
N PRO A 221 4.81 -21.48 15.82
CA PRO A 221 5.33 -21.40 17.20
C PRO A 221 6.82 -21.01 17.28
N ALA A 222 7.61 -21.33 16.25
CA ALA A 222 9.02 -20.96 16.16
C ALA A 222 9.24 -19.44 15.96
N GLY A 223 8.21 -18.70 15.55
CA GLY A 223 8.20 -17.24 15.43
C GLY A 223 8.08 -16.71 14.00
N TYR A 224 8.51 -17.46 12.99
CA TYR A 224 8.40 -17.03 11.59
C TYR A 224 6.97 -17.12 11.07
N VAL A 225 6.67 -16.34 10.03
CA VAL A 225 5.45 -16.44 9.25
C VAL A 225 5.67 -17.24 7.98
N MET A 226 4.72 -18.13 7.68
CA MET A 226 4.69 -18.98 6.50
C MET A 226 4.46 -18.18 5.21
N SER A 227 4.76 -18.76 4.05
CA SER A 227 4.85 -18.01 2.79
C SER A 227 3.50 -17.58 2.21
N HIS A 228 2.56 -18.51 2.02
CA HIS A 228 1.31 -18.24 1.30
C HIS A 228 0.29 -19.38 1.41
N VAL A 229 -0.94 -19.12 0.94
CA VAL A 229 -2.01 -20.11 0.77
C VAL A 229 -2.50 -20.13 -0.68
N GLY A 230 -2.67 -21.32 -1.24
CA GLY A 230 -3.19 -21.55 -2.59
C GLY A 230 -2.20 -21.29 -3.73
N GLY A 231 -0.96 -20.95 -3.42
CA GLY A 231 0.12 -20.78 -4.40
C GLY A 231 0.89 -22.06 -4.69
N ASP A 232 2.13 -21.88 -5.15
CA ASP A 232 3.02 -22.98 -5.50
C ASP A 232 3.46 -23.75 -4.24
N ALA A 233 2.91 -24.94 -4.08
CA ALA A 233 3.20 -25.84 -2.96
C ALA A 233 4.18 -26.96 -3.37
N LEU A 234 3.71 -27.95 -4.14
CA LEU A 234 4.52 -29.09 -4.60
C LEU A 234 5.23 -28.84 -5.94
N ARG A 235 4.60 -28.05 -6.82
CA ARG A 235 5.12 -27.66 -8.12
C ARG A 235 4.51 -26.35 -8.55
N HIS A 236 5.08 -25.75 -9.59
CA HIS A 236 4.47 -24.59 -10.24
C HIS A 236 3.07 -24.96 -10.75
N GLY A 237 2.07 -24.19 -10.33
CA GLY A 237 0.67 -24.50 -10.57
C GLY A 237 -0.26 -23.29 -10.44
N ASP A 238 -1.47 -23.44 -10.94
CA ASP A 238 -2.47 -22.38 -10.94
C ASP A 238 -3.53 -22.61 -9.87
N GLY A 239 -3.20 -22.31 -8.62
CA GLY A 239 -4.18 -22.33 -7.53
C GLY A 239 -5.06 -21.07 -7.45
N ASN A 240 -5.06 -20.22 -8.48
CA ASN A 240 -5.97 -19.09 -8.59
C ASN A 240 -7.38 -19.58 -8.98
N ARG A 241 -8.13 -20.07 -8.00
CA ARG A 241 -9.48 -20.60 -8.22
C ARG A 241 -10.34 -20.46 -6.99
N TRP A 242 -11.64 -20.55 -7.20
CA TRP A 242 -12.62 -20.74 -6.14
C TRP A 242 -12.58 -22.19 -5.61
N THR A 243 -13.13 -22.37 -4.42
CA THR A 243 -13.36 -23.66 -3.76
C THR A 243 -14.86 -23.91 -3.61
N ASP A 244 -15.24 -25.13 -3.23
CA ASP A 244 -16.62 -25.46 -2.89
C ASP A 244 -17.06 -24.90 -1.50
N ASN A 245 -16.18 -24.15 -0.82
CA ASN A 245 -16.35 -23.60 0.53
C ASN A 245 -16.63 -24.65 1.62
N THR A 246 -16.45 -25.94 1.33
CA THR A 246 -16.80 -27.05 2.20
C THR A 246 -15.55 -27.81 2.59
N VAL A 247 -15.21 -27.75 3.87
CA VAL A 247 -14.09 -28.50 4.44
C VAL A 247 -14.13 -29.98 4.01
N GLY A 248 -13.02 -30.46 3.44
CA GLY A 248 -12.79 -31.87 3.16
C GLY A 248 -12.94 -32.75 4.41
N PRO A 249 -13.42 -34.00 4.27
CA PRO A 249 -13.43 -34.93 5.39
C PRO A 249 -12.00 -35.31 5.78
N GLU A 250 -11.46 -34.59 6.77
CA GLU A 250 -10.23 -34.84 7.52
C GLU A 250 -8.89 -34.71 6.77
N ASP A 251 -7.81 -34.67 7.57
CA ASP A 251 -6.42 -34.45 7.17
C ASP A 251 -6.02 -35.33 5.97
N GLY A 252 -5.24 -34.78 5.04
CA GLY A 252 -4.92 -35.46 3.80
C GLY A 252 -3.60 -35.00 3.19
N GLU A 253 -2.98 -35.91 2.44
CA GLU A 253 -1.73 -35.63 1.74
C GLU A 253 -1.97 -34.67 0.57
N PRO A 254 -1.19 -33.59 0.43
CA PRO A 254 -1.23 -32.71 -0.73
C PRO A 254 -0.95 -33.50 -2.01
N THR A 255 -1.81 -33.34 -3.00
CA THR A 255 -1.64 -33.97 -4.32
C THR A 255 -1.72 -32.93 -5.43
N THR A 256 -1.02 -33.20 -6.52
CA THR A 256 -1.10 -32.39 -7.74
C THR A 256 -2.08 -33.04 -8.71
N ILE A 257 -3.13 -32.33 -9.09
CA ILE A 257 -4.11 -32.79 -10.08
C ILE A 257 -4.12 -31.89 -11.31
N ASP A 258 -4.65 -32.40 -12.42
CA ASP A 258 -4.97 -31.58 -13.59
C ASP A 258 -6.22 -30.74 -13.28
N PRO A 259 -6.27 -29.48 -13.73
CA PRO A 259 -7.41 -28.60 -13.48
C PRO A 259 -8.66 -29.07 -14.24
N THR A 260 -9.83 -28.60 -13.81
CA THR A 260 -11.10 -28.89 -14.48
C THR A 260 -11.08 -28.37 -15.93
N PRO A 261 -11.65 -29.11 -16.91
CA PRO A 261 -11.68 -28.68 -18.31
C PRO A 261 -12.33 -27.30 -18.50
N GLY A 262 -11.75 -26.45 -19.35
CA GLY A 262 -12.27 -25.11 -19.68
C GLY A 262 -11.61 -23.95 -18.91
N GLY A 263 -10.70 -24.25 -17.99
CA GLY A 263 -9.87 -23.27 -17.27
C GLY A 263 -8.40 -23.30 -17.66
N SER A 264 -7.54 -23.04 -16.67
CA SER A 264 -6.08 -23.13 -16.80
C SER A 264 -5.61 -24.50 -17.31
N ARG A 265 -4.44 -24.56 -17.95
CA ARG A 265 -3.74 -25.84 -18.26
C ARG A 265 -2.73 -26.22 -17.19
N SER A 266 -2.49 -25.33 -16.23
CA SER A 266 -1.53 -25.53 -15.15
C SER A 266 -2.12 -26.44 -14.09
N LYS A 267 -1.32 -27.41 -13.62
CA LYS A 267 -1.74 -28.31 -12.54
C LYS A 267 -1.97 -27.55 -11.25
N ILE A 268 -2.76 -28.11 -10.35
CA ILE A 268 -3.12 -27.49 -9.08
C ILE A 268 -2.77 -28.42 -7.92
N THR A 269 -2.30 -27.85 -6.80
CA THR A 269 -2.10 -28.62 -5.57
C THR A 269 -3.34 -28.50 -4.71
N ILE A 270 -3.92 -29.64 -4.33
CA ILE A 270 -5.12 -29.71 -3.48
C ILE A 270 -4.93 -30.76 -2.37
N VAL A 271 -5.76 -30.70 -1.35
CA VAL A 271 -5.92 -31.79 -0.36
C VAL A 271 -7.34 -32.36 -0.42
N GLY A 272 -7.42 -33.68 -0.32
CA GLY A 272 -8.68 -34.42 -0.32
C GLY A 272 -9.43 -34.37 -1.65
N ASN A 273 -10.71 -34.78 -1.61
CA ASN A 273 -11.59 -34.78 -2.78
C ASN A 273 -12.24 -33.42 -3.06
N LYS A 274 -11.98 -32.42 -2.21
CA LYS A 274 -12.78 -31.18 -2.11
C LYS A 274 -12.01 -29.91 -2.42
N ASP A 275 -10.90 -30.01 -3.14
CA ASP A 275 -10.21 -28.82 -3.62
C ASP A 275 -9.69 -27.88 -2.50
N ASP A 276 -9.51 -28.38 -1.27
CA ASP A 276 -8.95 -27.59 -0.16
C ASP A 276 -7.56 -27.05 -0.55
N ARG A 277 -7.34 -25.75 -0.31
CA ARG A 277 -6.09 -25.08 -0.67
C ARG A 277 -4.98 -25.37 0.34
N VAL A 278 -3.74 -25.31 -0.12
CA VAL A 278 -2.55 -25.69 0.65
C VAL A 278 -1.77 -24.48 1.15
N ILE A 279 -1.27 -24.59 2.38
CA ILE A 279 -0.35 -23.64 3.01
C ILE A 279 1.08 -24.03 2.67
N GLN A 280 1.86 -23.12 2.06
CA GLN A 280 3.31 -23.28 1.95
C GLN A 280 3.96 -22.94 3.30
N THR A 281 4.30 -23.97 4.06
CA THR A 281 4.74 -23.86 5.46
C THR A 281 6.18 -23.40 5.64
N LYS A 282 6.97 -23.32 4.56
CA LYS A 282 8.31 -22.74 4.62
C LYS A 282 8.25 -21.26 5.07
N PRO A 283 9.26 -20.77 5.81
CA PRO A 283 9.36 -19.37 6.14
C PRO A 283 9.28 -18.50 4.89
N LEU A 284 8.48 -17.43 4.97
CA LEU A 284 8.55 -16.32 4.03
C LEU A 284 9.96 -15.71 4.05
N ASP A 285 10.34 -15.03 2.96
CA ASP A 285 11.58 -14.28 2.89
C ASP A 285 11.72 -13.27 4.05
N ARG A 286 12.96 -12.85 4.31
CA ARG A 286 13.31 -12.00 5.45
C ARG A 286 12.55 -10.68 5.46
N LEU A 287 12.33 -10.10 4.28
CA LEU A 287 11.66 -8.82 4.21
C LEU A 287 10.17 -8.93 4.51
N GLY A 288 9.54 -10.02 4.07
CA GLY A 288 8.18 -10.38 4.46
C GLY A 288 8.06 -10.62 5.97
N GLN A 289 9.05 -11.24 6.61
CA GLN A 289 9.10 -11.35 8.08
C GLN A 289 9.15 -9.96 8.74
N TYR A 290 10.01 -9.06 8.25
CA TYR A 290 10.09 -7.68 8.78
C TYR A 290 8.79 -6.91 8.58
N LYS A 291 8.13 -7.07 7.44
CA LYS A 291 6.81 -6.45 7.18
C LYS A 291 5.73 -6.99 8.12
N PHE A 292 5.75 -8.28 8.43
CA PHE A 292 4.88 -8.85 9.45
C PHE A 292 5.16 -8.22 10.83
N ILE A 293 6.43 -8.10 11.24
CA ILE A 293 6.80 -7.45 12.51
C ILE A 293 6.29 -6.00 12.57
N ILE A 294 6.49 -5.23 11.49
CA ILE A 294 6.00 -3.85 11.35
C ILE A 294 4.48 -3.81 11.49
N ALA A 295 3.75 -4.61 10.71
CA ALA A 295 2.30 -4.66 10.73
C ALA A 295 1.74 -4.99 12.12
N GLU A 296 2.27 -6.02 12.77
CA GLU A 296 1.81 -6.46 14.09
C GLU A 296 2.18 -5.45 15.19
N ALA A 297 3.34 -4.80 15.11
CA ALA A 297 3.73 -3.74 16.04
C ALA A 297 2.87 -2.48 15.86
N MET A 298 2.49 -2.12 14.64
CA MET A 298 1.52 -1.04 14.38
C MET A 298 0.15 -1.43 14.95
N MET A 299 -0.34 -2.65 14.65
CA MET A 299 -1.62 -3.15 15.18
C MET A 299 -1.65 -3.14 16.71
N ALA A 300 -0.55 -3.51 17.37
CA ALA A 300 -0.44 -3.45 18.81
C ALA A 300 -0.69 -2.03 19.35
N ARG A 301 -0.12 -0.99 18.73
CA ARG A 301 -0.38 0.40 19.15
C ARG A 301 -1.81 0.82 18.88
N LEU A 302 -2.32 0.56 17.68
CA LEU A 302 -3.66 1.00 17.27
C LEU A 302 -4.77 0.35 18.12
N ALA A 303 -4.59 -0.92 18.51
CA ALA A 303 -5.55 -1.65 19.32
C ALA A 303 -5.43 -1.37 20.83
N LYS A 304 -4.31 -0.79 21.31
CA LYS A 304 -3.97 -0.70 22.75
C LYS A 304 -5.10 -0.13 23.62
N GLY A 305 -5.78 0.91 23.15
CA GLY A 305 -6.86 1.56 23.90
C GLY A 305 -8.21 0.86 23.81
N SER A 306 -8.49 0.14 22.71
CA SER A 306 -9.80 -0.47 22.45
C SER A 306 -9.86 -1.97 22.78
N ASP A 307 -8.74 -2.68 22.63
CA ASP A 307 -8.61 -4.11 22.90
C ASP A 307 -7.18 -4.45 23.37
N PRO A 308 -6.91 -4.31 24.68
CA PRO A 308 -5.58 -4.57 25.24
C PRO A 308 -5.09 -6.00 25.07
N ALA A 309 -5.99 -6.99 25.06
CA ALA A 309 -5.63 -8.40 24.91
C ALA A 309 -5.18 -8.68 23.47
N TYR A 310 -5.90 -8.16 22.49
CA TYR A 310 -5.51 -8.25 21.09
C TYR A 310 -4.22 -7.48 20.81
N SER A 311 -4.07 -6.28 21.39
CA SER A 311 -2.84 -5.50 21.35
C SER A 311 -1.63 -6.30 21.85
N ALA A 312 -1.76 -6.96 23.01
CA ALA A 312 -0.71 -7.80 23.58
C ALA A 312 -0.37 -8.99 22.68
N ARG A 313 -1.38 -9.64 22.07
CA ARG A 313 -1.19 -10.74 21.13
C ARG A 313 -0.40 -10.31 19.89
N CYS A 314 -0.73 -9.16 19.30
CA CYS A 314 0.00 -8.63 18.13
C CYS A 314 1.44 -8.29 18.51
N LEU A 315 1.65 -7.63 19.65
CA LEU A 315 3.01 -7.30 20.11
C LEU A 315 3.85 -8.55 20.38
N ASP A 316 3.26 -9.60 20.96
CA ASP A 316 3.95 -10.88 21.17
C ASP A 316 4.31 -11.56 19.84
N ALA A 317 3.37 -11.58 18.88
CA ALA A 317 3.63 -12.08 17.53
C ALA A 317 4.81 -11.35 16.85
N ALA A 318 4.83 -10.01 16.93
CA ALA A 318 5.92 -9.18 16.40
C ALA A 318 7.26 -9.53 17.06
N LYS A 319 7.29 -9.67 18.39
CA LYS A 319 8.50 -10.01 19.15
C LYS A 319 9.05 -11.39 18.79
N ARG A 320 8.19 -12.41 18.72
CA ARG A 320 8.61 -13.78 18.34
C ARG A 320 9.18 -13.84 16.94
N CYS A 321 8.57 -13.12 15.99
CA CYS A 321 9.09 -13.05 14.62
C CYS A 321 10.43 -12.31 14.56
N TYR A 322 10.56 -11.21 15.29
CA TYR A 322 11.81 -10.48 15.40
C TYR A 322 12.93 -11.34 16.00
N ASP A 323 12.66 -12.01 17.12
CA ASP A 323 13.63 -12.89 17.77
C ASP A 323 13.99 -14.09 16.88
N TRP A 324 13.06 -14.58 16.03
CA TRP A 324 13.38 -15.57 15.00
C TRP A 324 14.32 -14.99 13.94
N CYS A 325 14.05 -13.76 13.48
CA CYS A 325 14.89 -13.09 12.49
C CYS A 325 16.32 -12.89 13.01
N THR A 326 16.50 -12.40 14.23
CA THR A 326 17.83 -12.03 14.75
C THR A 326 18.72 -13.20 15.19
N LYS A 327 18.27 -14.46 15.07
CA LYS A 327 19.08 -15.65 15.42
C LYS A 327 20.29 -15.82 14.50
N ASP A 328 20.09 -15.62 13.21
CA ASP A 328 21.13 -15.76 12.21
C ASP A 328 21.71 -14.37 11.88
N ARG A 329 23.00 -14.23 12.17
CA ARG A 329 23.85 -13.01 12.10
C ARG A 329 23.64 -12.13 10.84
N PRO A 330 24.04 -10.85 10.91
CA PRO A 330 23.13 -9.75 10.63
C PRO A 330 22.98 -9.44 9.13
N GLU A 331 21.85 -8.81 8.79
CA GLU A 331 21.45 -8.49 7.41
C GLU A 331 22.47 -7.65 6.67
N ASN A 332 22.78 -7.95 5.41
CA ASN A 332 23.88 -7.31 4.68
C ASN A 332 23.48 -6.68 3.33
N SER A 333 22.20 -6.73 2.97
CA SER A 333 21.64 -6.07 1.79
C SER A 333 20.83 -4.82 2.17
N THR A 334 20.79 -3.84 1.27
CA THR A 334 20.10 -2.56 1.48
C THR A 334 18.64 -2.74 1.87
N GLU A 335 17.91 -3.62 1.17
CA GLU A 335 16.50 -3.90 1.46
C GLU A 335 16.28 -4.49 2.86
N ARG A 336 17.13 -5.44 3.28
CA ARG A 336 16.96 -6.18 4.53
C ARG A 336 17.40 -5.35 5.72
N LEU A 337 18.45 -4.54 5.56
CA LEU A 337 18.81 -3.52 6.54
C LEU A 337 17.67 -2.51 6.74
N GLY A 338 17.05 -2.04 5.65
CA GLY A 338 15.87 -1.16 5.71
C GLY A 338 14.69 -1.81 6.44
N GLY A 339 14.35 -3.05 6.09
CA GLY A 339 13.29 -3.83 6.73
C GLY A 339 13.55 -4.08 8.22
N ALA A 340 14.74 -4.55 8.57
CA ALA A 340 15.15 -4.82 9.94
C ALA A 340 15.11 -3.55 10.80
N MET A 341 15.62 -2.43 10.26
CA MET A 341 15.60 -1.12 10.92
C MET A 341 14.16 -0.67 11.22
N ALA A 342 13.27 -0.70 10.23
CA ALA A 342 11.87 -0.33 10.42
C ALA A 342 11.16 -1.25 11.43
N ALA A 343 11.39 -2.57 11.36
CA ALA A 343 10.84 -3.53 12.31
C ALA A 343 11.30 -3.27 13.76
N ALA A 344 12.59 -3.01 13.95
CA ALA A 344 13.16 -2.67 15.25
C ALA A 344 12.56 -1.37 15.80
N ILE A 345 12.40 -0.34 14.96
CA ILE A 345 11.80 0.94 15.34
C ILE A 345 10.35 0.77 15.79
N GLU A 346 9.55 0.01 15.04
CA GLU A 346 8.16 -0.21 15.40
C GLU A 346 8.02 -0.97 16.74
N LEU A 347 8.93 -1.90 17.03
CA LEU A 347 9.02 -2.54 18.34
C LEU A 347 9.50 -1.58 19.44
N TYR A 348 10.44 -0.68 19.14
CA TYR A 348 10.88 0.37 20.05
C TYR A 348 9.72 1.32 20.41
N LYS A 349 8.95 1.80 19.41
CA LYS A 349 7.75 2.63 19.62
C LYS A 349 6.72 1.98 20.56
N ASN A 350 6.68 0.64 20.60
CA ASN A 350 5.79 -0.11 21.49
C ASN A 350 6.34 -0.36 22.90
N THR A 351 7.66 -0.46 23.05
CA THR A 351 8.29 -1.05 24.25
C THR A 351 9.28 -0.15 24.96
N ALA A 352 9.80 0.88 24.28
CA ALA A 352 10.94 1.68 24.70
C ALA A 352 12.20 0.86 25.07
N ALA A 353 12.30 -0.40 24.64
CA ALA A 353 13.40 -1.27 25.01
C ALA A 353 14.67 -0.94 24.21
N GLU A 354 15.78 -0.72 24.93
CA GLU A 354 17.05 -0.26 24.33
C GLU A 354 17.62 -1.23 23.28
N LYS A 355 17.31 -2.53 23.38
CA LYS A 355 17.75 -3.53 22.37
C LYS A 355 17.28 -3.15 20.96
N TYR A 356 16.01 -2.75 20.82
CA TYR A 356 15.45 -2.44 19.51
C TYR A 356 15.97 -1.12 18.95
N LYS A 357 16.19 -0.13 19.83
CA LYS A 357 16.86 1.11 19.44
C LYS A 357 18.29 0.85 18.97
N SER A 358 19.04 0.02 19.69
CA SER A 358 20.42 -0.33 19.34
C SER A 358 20.49 -1.06 17.99
N ASP A 359 19.60 -2.03 17.76
CA ASP A 359 19.52 -2.76 16.50
C ASP A 359 19.16 -1.85 15.31
N ALA A 360 18.22 -0.91 15.51
CA ALA A 360 17.86 0.08 14.50
C ALA A 360 19.03 1.00 14.13
N ILE A 361 19.79 1.46 15.13
CA ILE A 361 20.98 2.30 14.94
C ILE A 361 22.11 1.53 14.24
N ASP A 362 22.31 0.25 14.57
CA ASP A 362 23.27 -0.63 13.86
C ASP A 362 22.87 -0.78 12.39
N CYS A 363 21.59 -1.06 12.12
CA CYS A 363 21.09 -1.17 10.74
C CYS A 363 21.27 0.14 9.97
N ALA A 364 20.95 1.29 10.57
CA ALA A 364 21.16 2.61 9.96
C ALA A 364 22.64 2.84 9.64
N SER A 365 23.54 2.52 10.58
CA SER A 365 24.99 2.67 10.44
C SER A 365 25.57 1.81 9.33
N ARG A 366 25.06 0.60 9.15
CA ARG A 366 25.48 -0.32 8.09
C ARG A 366 24.84 0.05 6.74
N LEU A 367 23.60 0.53 6.74
CA LEU A 367 22.92 1.00 5.53
C LEU A 367 23.65 2.19 4.90
N ILE A 368 24.04 3.20 5.68
CA ILE A 368 24.76 4.36 5.14
C ILE A 368 26.15 4.00 4.57
N GLN A 369 26.75 2.89 5.01
CA GLN A 369 27.99 2.37 4.40
C GLN A 369 27.75 1.77 3.01
N LEU A 370 26.51 1.45 2.66
CA LEU A 370 26.15 0.97 1.32
C LEU A 370 25.85 2.12 0.35
N GLN A 371 25.71 3.36 0.85
CA GLN A 371 25.49 4.51 -0.01
C GLN A 371 26.75 4.85 -0.81
N VAL A 372 26.57 5.12 -2.10
CA VAL A 372 27.60 5.66 -2.98
C VAL A 372 27.58 7.17 -2.82
N THR A 373 28.56 7.73 -2.11
CA THR A 373 28.60 9.17 -1.80
C THR A 373 29.43 9.98 -2.79
N ASP A 374 30.33 9.32 -3.50
CA ASP A 374 31.19 9.93 -4.50
C ASP A 374 30.53 9.87 -5.88
N ALA A 375 30.79 10.86 -6.72
CA ALA A 375 30.36 10.86 -8.11
C ALA A 375 31.02 9.70 -8.87
N LEU A 376 30.24 8.95 -9.65
CA LEU A 376 30.76 7.85 -10.46
C LEU A 376 31.63 8.34 -11.63
N ASP A 377 31.27 9.47 -12.23
CA ASP A 377 32.03 10.11 -13.31
C ASP A 377 32.06 11.64 -13.08
N PRO A 378 33.21 12.33 -13.27
CA PRO A 378 33.28 13.79 -13.24
C PRO A 378 32.34 14.51 -14.23
N LYS A 379 31.91 13.83 -15.31
CA LYS A 379 30.96 14.33 -16.31
C LYS A 379 29.52 13.90 -16.02
N ASP A 380 29.33 12.83 -15.26
CA ASP A 380 28.04 12.27 -14.88
C ASP A 380 28.03 12.01 -13.37
N ALA A 381 27.71 13.07 -12.63
CA ALA A 381 27.92 13.17 -11.19
C ALA A 381 26.87 12.41 -10.35
N VAL A 382 26.22 11.39 -10.92
CA VAL A 382 25.22 10.57 -10.22
C VAL A 382 25.85 9.96 -8.98
N ARG A 383 25.24 10.26 -7.83
CA ARG A 383 25.65 9.79 -6.50
C ARG A 383 24.44 9.77 -5.58
N GLY A 384 24.60 9.22 -4.38
CA GLY A 384 23.57 9.16 -3.35
C GLY A 384 22.67 7.93 -3.41
N PHE A 385 22.77 7.10 -4.45
CA PHE A 385 22.12 5.79 -4.51
C PHE A 385 22.81 4.77 -3.59
N TYR A 386 22.17 3.62 -3.36
CA TYR A 386 22.70 2.54 -2.53
C TYR A 386 23.15 1.36 -3.38
N ARG A 387 24.25 0.72 -2.98
CA ARG A 387 24.63 -0.62 -3.45
C ARG A 387 23.59 -1.65 -3.00
N ALA A 388 23.46 -2.76 -3.72
CA ALA A 388 22.56 -3.85 -3.36
C ALA A 388 22.93 -4.49 -2.01
N GLY A 389 24.22 -4.57 -1.68
CA GLY A 389 24.68 -5.04 -0.38
C GLY A 389 26.17 -4.86 -0.16
N ALA A 390 26.66 -5.24 1.02
CA ALA A 390 28.08 -5.09 1.39
C ALA A 390 29.03 -5.83 0.43
N ASN A 391 28.58 -6.97 -0.10
CA ASN A 391 29.33 -7.81 -1.04
C ASN A 391 28.80 -7.73 -2.47
N ASN A 392 27.92 -6.76 -2.77
CA ASN A 392 27.33 -6.59 -4.09
C ASN A 392 27.29 -5.09 -4.45
N SER A 393 28.22 -4.69 -5.32
CA SER A 393 28.40 -3.31 -5.75
C SER A 393 27.35 -2.79 -6.74
N GLU A 394 26.49 -3.66 -7.28
CA GLU A 394 25.43 -3.23 -8.19
C GLU A 394 24.48 -2.22 -7.51
N PRO A 395 23.94 -1.24 -8.23
CA PRO A 395 22.90 -0.36 -7.70
C PRO A 395 21.70 -1.17 -7.22
N TYR A 396 21.26 -0.90 -5.99
CA TYR A 396 20.03 -1.47 -5.44
C TYR A 396 18.83 -1.03 -6.28
N ARG A 397 18.10 -2.01 -6.81
CA ARG A 397 16.92 -1.82 -7.63
C ARG A 397 15.88 -2.85 -7.21
N ASP A 398 14.71 -2.38 -6.82
CA ASP A 398 13.61 -3.24 -6.42
C ASP A 398 12.28 -2.61 -6.81
N ILE A 399 11.53 -3.31 -7.65
CA ILE A 399 10.25 -2.86 -8.20
C ILE A 399 9.06 -3.15 -7.28
N TYR A 400 9.26 -3.97 -6.25
CA TYR A 400 8.20 -4.61 -5.48
C TYR A 400 8.20 -4.18 -4.01
N HIS A 401 9.37 -4.13 -3.39
CA HIS A 401 9.56 -3.77 -2.00
C HIS A 401 9.90 -2.29 -1.78
N GLY A 402 10.19 -1.56 -2.86
CA GLY A 402 10.29 -0.10 -2.89
C GLY A 402 11.45 0.50 -2.08
N CYS A 403 11.30 1.76 -1.68
CA CYS A 403 12.31 2.56 -0.98
C CYS A 403 12.39 2.26 0.53
N TRP A 404 12.22 1.02 0.96
CA TRP A 404 12.09 0.67 2.40
C TRP A 404 13.30 1.08 3.24
N HIS A 405 14.49 1.06 2.64
CA HIS A 405 15.72 1.57 3.24
C HIS A 405 15.67 3.07 3.57
N LEU A 406 14.95 3.88 2.78
CA LEU A 406 14.73 5.30 3.09
C LEU A 406 13.69 5.48 4.18
N PHE A 407 12.54 4.80 4.09
CA PHE A 407 11.49 4.91 5.11
C PHE A 407 12.06 4.55 6.48
N GLY A 408 12.77 3.42 6.57
CA GLY A 408 13.43 3.02 7.80
C GLY A 408 14.51 4.01 8.27
N LEU A 409 15.16 4.78 7.38
CA LEU A 409 16.20 5.75 7.76
C LEU A 409 15.62 7.10 8.23
N CYS A 410 14.39 7.44 7.84
CA CYS A 410 13.70 8.63 8.31
C CYS A 410 13.32 8.54 9.80
N ASP A 411 12.89 7.36 10.27
CA ASP A 411 12.45 7.19 11.66
C ASP A 411 13.56 7.46 12.71
N PRO A 412 14.81 6.93 12.60
CA PRO A 412 15.89 7.24 13.54
C PRO A 412 16.21 8.74 13.62
N VAL A 413 16.06 9.44 12.49
CA VAL A 413 16.29 10.88 12.38
C VAL A 413 15.25 11.69 13.16
N GLU A 414 14.02 11.19 13.27
CA GLU A 414 12.95 11.81 14.05
C GLU A 414 12.97 11.37 15.52
N LEU A 415 13.23 10.09 15.79
CA LEU A 415 13.20 9.52 17.13
C LEU A 415 14.47 9.80 17.95
N PHE A 416 15.61 9.88 17.29
CA PHE A 416 16.93 10.04 17.93
C PHE A 416 17.69 11.24 17.34
N PRO A 417 17.11 12.46 17.37
CA PRO A 417 17.69 13.63 16.71
C PRO A 417 19.03 14.06 17.32
N ASP A 418 19.27 13.72 18.59
CA ASP A 418 20.50 14.04 19.33
C ASP A 418 21.58 12.94 19.24
N HIS A 419 21.31 11.84 18.53
CA HIS A 419 22.31 10.79 18.35
C HIS A 419 23.53 11.32 17.56
N PRO A 420 24.78 10.94 17.90
CA PRO A 420 25.97 11.42 17.18
C PRO A 420 25.92 11.24 15.66
N ASP A 421 25.28 10.17 15.18
CA ASP A 421 25.12 9.88 13.75
C ASP A 421 23.91 10.54 13.08
N ALA A 422 23.05 11.27 13.81
CA ALA A 422 21.83 11.86 13.25
C ALA A 422 22.12 12.79 12.06
N LYS A 423 23.23 13.55 12.11
CA LYS A 423 23.69 14.38 10.98
C LYS A 423 24.05 13.54 9.75
N ARG A 424 24.65 12.36 9.93
CA ARG A 424 25.01 11.45 8.83
C ARG A 424 23.77 10.85 8.20
N TRP A 425 22.79 10.44 9.00
CA TRP A 425 21.50 9.95 8.48
C TRP A 425 20.77 11.02 7.67
N ARG A 426 20.69 12.28 8.17
CA ARG A 426 20.11 13.41 7.40
C ARG A 426 20.85 13.64 6.09
N ASN A 427 22.18 13.60 6.10
CA ASN A 427 22.96 13.75 4.87
C ASN A 427 22.74 12.59 3.90
N ALA A 428 22.58 11.36 4.39
CA ALA A 428 22.28 10.21 3.54
C ALA A 428 20.91 10.33 2.87
N ILE A 429 19.88 10.79 3.59
CA ILE A 429 18.57 11.12 3.02
C ILE A 429 18.73 12.21 1.95
N ARG A 430 19.42 13.30 2.27
CA ARG A 430 19.65 14.43 1.33
C ARG A 430 20.34 13.98 0.04
N LEU A 431 21.41 13.18 0.15
CA LEU A 431 22.12 12.64 -1.00
C LEU A 431 21.20 11.82 -1.90
N TYR A 432 20.39 10.94 -1.31
CA TYR A 432 19.46 10.13 -2.11
C TYR A 432 18.38 10.99 -2.78
N THR A 433 17.80 11.97 -2.07
CA THR A 433 16.68 12.75 -2.61
C THR A 433 17.13 13.82 -3.60
N HIS A 434 18.25 14.50 -3.36
CA HIS A 434 18.71 15.62 -4.18
C HIS A 434 19.74 15.24 -5.24
N ASP A 435 20.65 14.31 -4.93
CA ASP A 435 21.76 13.96 -5.83
C ASP A 435 21.50 12.68 -6.64
N TYR A 436 20.45 11.89 -6.29
CA TYR A 436 20.05 10.70 -7.05
C TYR A 436 18.66 10.84 -7.69
N LEU A 437 17.60 11.03 -6.90
CA LEU A 437 16.22 11.05 -7.44
C LEU A 437 15.90 12.29 -8.28
N ALA A 438 16.58 13.41 -8.01
CA ALA A 438 16.37 14.69 -8.70
C ALA A 438 17.49 15.04 -9.68
N ALA A 439 18.44 14.12 -9.89
CA ALA A 439 19.60 14.30 -10.76
C ALA A 439 19.23 14.37 -12.25
#